data_AF-A0A4Q7DHZ2-F1
#
_entry.id   AF-A0A4Q7DHZ2-F1
#
_cell.length_a   1.000
_cell.length_b   1.000
_cell.length_c   1.000
_cell.angle_alpha   90.00
_cell.angle_beta   90.00
_cell.angle_gamma   90.00
#
_symmetry.space_group_name_H-M   'P 1'
#
loop_
_entity.id
_entity.type
_entity.pdbx_description
1 polymer ?
#
loop_
_entity_poly.entity_id
_entity_poly.type
_entity_poly.pdbx_seq_one_letter_code
_entity_poly.pdbx_strand_id
1 'polypeptide(L)'
;MPKDINLTEKLQDYCHHHFLNESRVLQALRKQTQTMPEGSMQITPLQGQLLGFLVKMTNAKTILEIGTYTGYSSLTMALSLPEEGRIITCDRNVKWTNVAKKYWELAGVSHKITLMMGKAVDSLQKLIQQQETFDLVLIDADKSNYGTYLELSLSLLNPNGVILVDNMPCTPKTGHKVKRVF
;
A
#
# COMPACT_ATOMS: atom_id res chain seq x y z
N MET A 1 19.04 3.71 0.94
CA MET A 1 19.07 4.21 2.34
C MET A 1 18.44 3.14 3.20
N PRO A 2 19.04 2.76 4.34
CA PRO A 2 18.42 1.78 5.23
C PRO A 2 17.08 2.35 5.70
N LYS A 3 16.00 1.59 5.57
CA LYS A 3 14.65 1.95 6.01
C LYS A 3 14.49 1.83 7.54
N ASP A 4 15.59 1.61 8.27
CA ASP A 4 15.53 1.03 9.60
C ASP A 4 15.80 2.05 10.69
N ILE A 5 14.79 2.22 11.55
CA ILE A 5 14.96 2.34 13.01
C ILE A 5 16.12 1.39 13.37
N ASN A 6 17.20 1.84 14.03
CA ASN A 6 18.41 1.04 14.32
C ASN A 6 18.11 -0.35 14.93
N LEU A 7 17.76 -1.32 14.09
CA LEU A 7 17.39 -2.67 14.43
C LEU A 7 18.58 -3.54 14.00
N THR A 8 19.14 -4.28 14.95
CA THR A 8 20.17 -5.26 14.62
C THR A 8 19.56 -6.39 13.81
N GLU A 9 20.34 -7.03 12.94
CA GLU A 9 19.91 -8.22 12.18
C GLU A 9 19.33 -9.29 13.10
N LYS A 10 19.99 -9.51 14.26
CA LYS A 10 19.52 -10.45 15.29
C LYS A 10 18.10 -10.15 15.78
N LEU A 11 17.75 -8.88 15.93
CA LEU A 11 16.42 -8.46 16.36
C LEU A 11 15.39 -8.57 15.23
N GLN A 12 15.78 -8.25 13.99
CA GLN A 12 14.92 -8.46 12.82
C GLN A 12 14.59 -9.95 12.65
N ASP A 13 15.59 -10.82 12.76
CA ASP A 13 15.43 -12.27 12.68
C ASP A 13 14.57 -12.82 13.82
N TYR A 14 14.76 -12.33 15.04
CA TYR A 14 13.91 -12.68 16.17
C TYR A 14 12.44 -12.33 15.88
N CYS A 15 12.18 -11.10 15.41
CA CYS A 15 10.82 -10.68 15.09
C CYS A 15 10.21 -11.51 13.96
N HIS A 16 10.98 -11.81 12.91
CA HIS A 16 10.54 -12.67 11.82
C HIS A 16 10.24 -14.09 12.30
N HIS A 17 11.08 -14.66 13.16
CA HIS A 17 10.91 -16.04 13.62
C HIS A 17 9.72 -16.20 14.57
N HIS A 18 9.49 -15.22 15.45
CA HIS A 18 8.50 -15.35 16.52
C HIS A 18 7.14 -14.69 16.23
N PHE A 19 7.09 -13.65 15.38
CA PHE A 19 5.86 -12.87 15.18
C PHE A 19 5.31 -12.90 13.75
N LEU A 20 6.11 -13.26 12.75
CA LEU A 20 5.65 -13.24 11.37
C LEU A 20 4.74 -14.42 11.06
N ASN A 21 3.52 -14.12 10.63
CA ASN A 21 2.55 -15.08 10.12
C ASN A 21 2.20 -14.73 8.67
N GLU A 22 3.15 -14.97 7.77
CA GLU A 22 3.02 -14.67 6.34
C GLU A 22 2.44 -15.88 5.59
N SER A 23 1.39 -15.65 4.78
CA SER A 23 0.80 -16.71 3.96
C SER A 23 1.78 -17.25 2.91
N ARG A 24 1.60 -18.50 2.49
CA ARG A 24 2.47 -19.12 1.47
C ARG A 24 2.50 -18.33 0.16
N VAL A 25 1.38 -17.74 -0.23
CA VAL A 25 1.28 -16.93 -1.46
C VAL A 25 2.04 -15.60 -1.35
N LEU A 26 1.99 -14.94 -0.18
CA LEU A 26 2.78 -13.75 0.10
C LEU A 26 4.28 -14.07 0.11
N GLN A 27 4.69 -15.18 0.75
CA GLN A 27 6.08 -15.65 0.72
C GLN A 27 6.57 -15.90 -0.70
N ALA A 28 5.75 -16.53 -1.54
CA ALA A 28 6.09 -16.80 -2.94
C ALA A 28 6.23 -15.50 -3.75
N LEU A 29 5.29 -14.56 -3.59
CA LEU A 29 5.37 -13.24 -4.21
C LEU A 29 6.65 -12.51 -3.80
N ARG A 30 6.94 -12.44 -2.49
CA ARG A 30 8.15 -11.81 -1.96
C ARG A 30 9.42 -12.41 -2.55
N LYS A 31 9.52 -13.74 -2.59
CA LYS A 31 10.67 -14.43 -3.21
C LYS A 31 10.81 -14.09 -4.69
N GLN A 32 9.71 -14.03 -5.45
CA GLN A 32 9.76 -13.63 -6.86
C GLN A 32 10.21 -12.18 -7.01
N THR A 33 9.65 -11.25 -6.22
CA THR A 33 10.00 -9.83 -6.27
C THR A 33 11.48 -9.59 -5.94
N GLN A 34 12.05 -10.35 -4.99
CA GLN A 34 13.48 -10.27 -4.66
C GLN A 34 14.42 -10.60 -5.84
N THR A 35 13.96 -11.38 -6.83
CA THR A 35 14.74 -11.67 -8.05
C THR A 35 14.63 -10.57 -9.11
N MET A 36 13.73 -9.61 -8.93
CA MET A 36 13.47 -8.55 -9.91
C MET A 36 14.39 -7.35 -9.68
N PRO A 37 14.68 -6.56 -10.73
CA PRO A 37 15.25 -5.24 -10.56
C PRO A 37 14.37 -4.42 -9.60
N GLU A 38 15.01 -3.74 -8.65
CA GLU A 38 14.33 -2.90 -7.64
C GLU A 38 13.50 -3.68 -6.60
N GLY A 39 13.77 -4.98 -6.40
CA GLY A 39 13.06 -5.82 -5.42
C GLY A 39 13.05 -5.30 -3.97
N SER A 40 13.94 -4.36 -3.63
CA SER A 40 13.98 -3.68 -2.32
C SER A 40 12.93 -2.57 -2.14
N MET A 41 12.17 -2.22 -3.19
CA MET A 41 11.10 -1.22 -3.10
C MET A 41 9.90 -1.74 -2.29
N GLN A 42 9.66 -3.05 -2.32
CA GLN A 42 8.58 -3.71 -1.61
C GLN A 42 8.62 -3.44 -0.09
N ILE A 43 7.45 -3.32 0.54
CA ILE A 43 7.33 -3.31 2.00
C ILE A 43 7.82 -4.62 2.62
N THR A 44 8.29 -4.55 3.87
CA THR A 44 8.72 -5.74 4.61
C THR A 44 7.53 -6.63 5.00
N PRO A 45 7.75 -7.94 5.28
CA PRO A 45 6.67 -8.82 5.72
C PRO A 45 5.96 -8.36 6.99
N LEU A 46 6.72 -7.81 7.96
CA LEU A 46 6.15 -7.27 9.20
C LEU A 46 5.28 -6.03 8.93
N GLN A 47 5.70 -5.14 8.02
CA GLN A 47 4.86 -4.03 7.57
C GLN A 47 3.57 -4.53 6.89
N GLY A 48 3.66 -5.58 6.06
CA GLY A 48 2.49 -6.23 5.48
C GLY A 48 1.55 -6.78 6.56
N GLN A 49 2.07 -7.48 7.55
CA GLN A 49 1.27 -7.99 8.66
C GLN A 49 0.58 -6.86 9.46
N LEU A 50 1.28 -5.76 9.71
CA LEU A 50 0.70 -4.56 10.31
C LEU A 50 -0.41 -3.99 9.44
N LEU A 51 -0.20 -3.90 8.12
CA LEU A 51 -1.20 -3.41 7.18
C LEU A 51 -2.48 -4.27 7.20
N GLY A 52 -2.33 -5.61 7.17
CA GLY A 52 -3.47 -6.52 7.28
C GLY A 52 -4.19 -6.41 8.63
N PHE A 53 -3.46 -6.19 9.71
CA PHE A 53 -4.04 -5.90 11.03
C PHE A 53 -4.83 -4.58 11.03
N LEU A 54 -4.28 -3.51 10.45
CA LEU A 54 -4.95 -2.21 10.36
C LEU A 54 -6.24 -2.30 9.54
N VAL A 55 -6.23 -2.99 8.40
CA VAL A 55 -7.45 -3.24 7.59
C VAL A 55 -8.56 -3.87 8.42
N LYS A 56 -8.22 -4.86 9.26
CA LYS A 56 -9.20 -5.53 10.14
C LYS A 56 -9.66 -4.62 11.28
N MET A 57 -8.74 -3.88 11.89
CA MET A 57 -9.03 -2.98 13.01
C MET A 57 -9.91 -1.80 12.60
N THR A 58 -9.72 -1.26 11.39
CA THR A 58 -10.55 -0.17 10.87
C THR A 58 -11.87 -0.65 10.28
N ASN A 59 -12.07 -1.98 10.19
CA ASN A 59 -13.21 -2.60 9.50
C ASN A 59 -13.40 -2.05 8.07
N ALA A 60 -12.28 -1.79 7.38
CA ALA A 60 -12.31 -1.23 6.04
C ALA A 60 -12.98 -2.20 5.06
N LYS A 61 -13.82 -1.66 4.16
CA LYS A 61 -14.46 -2.40 3.07
C LYS A 61 -14.02 -1.89 1.71
N THR A 62 -13.72 -0.60 1.61
CA THR A 62 -13.20 0.03 0.39
C THR A 62 -11.82 0.60 0.62
N ILE A 63 -10.84 0.18 -0.17
CA ILE A 63 -9.44 0.61 -0.05
C ILE A 63 -8.98 1.26 -1.36
N LEU A 64 -8.26 2.38 -1.25
CA LEU A 64 -7.49 2.97 -2.33
C LEU A 64 -5.99 2.75 -2.06
N GLU A 65 -5.28 2.19 -3.03
CA GLU A 65 -3.82 2.05 -3.01
C GLU A 65 -3.19 2.91 -4.11
N ILE A 66 -2.23 3.74 -3.72
CA ILE A 66 -1.43 4.56 -4.63
C ILE A 66 -0.01 3.99 -4.66
N GLY A 67 0.31 3.27 -5.74
CA GLY A 67 1.54 2.51 -5.90
C GLY A 67 1.32 1.01 -5.66
N THR A 68 1.14 0.24 -6.72
CA THR A 68 0.93 -1.22 -6.64
C THR A 68 2.26 -1.98 -6.58
N TYR A 69 3.25 -1.53 -7.35
CA TYR A 69 4.48 -2.28 -7.62
C TYR A 69 4.16 -3.74 -8.01
N THR A 70 4.77 -4.72 -7.33
CA THR A 70 4.52 -6.16 -7.53
C THR A 70 3.31 -6.68 -6.76
N GLY A 71 2.59 -5.83 -6.04
CA GLY A 71 1.27 -6.12 -5.47
C GLY A 71 1.26 -6.76 -4.09
N TYR A 72 2.36 -6.70 -3.32
CA TYR A 72 2.41 -7.33 -2.00
C TYR A 72 1.51 -6.65 -0.96
N SER A 73 1.46 -5.32 -0.96
CA SER A 73 0.56 -4.54 -0.12
C SER A 73 -0.90 -4.80 -0.51
N SER A 74 -1.27 -4.69 -1.79
CA SER A 74 -2.62 -5.00 -2.28
C SER A 74 -3.03 -6.43 -1.99
N LEU A 75 -2.15 -7.41 -2.19
CA LEU A 75 -2.43 -8.81 -1.85
C LEU A 75 -2.67 -8.98 -0.34
N THR A 76 -1.85 -8.35 0.50
CA THR A 76 -2.00 -8.42 1.96
C THR A 76 -3.31 -7.80 2.43
N MET A 77 -3.67 -6.64 1.88
CA MET A 77 -4.93 -5.97 2.16
C MET A 77 -6.12 -6.80 1.68
N ALA A 78 -6.06 -7.37 0.48
CA ALA A 78 -7.16 -8.17 -0.09
C ALA A 78 -7.42 -9.47 0.69
N LEU A 79 -6.36 -10.11 1.20
CA LEU A 79 -6.47 -11.26 2.10
C LEU A 79 -7.06 -10.89 3.48
N SER A 80 -7.03 -9.61 3.84
CA SER A 80 -7.53 -9.11 5.13
C SER A 80 -8.93 -8.49 5.05
N LEU A 81 -9.40 -8.18 3.84
CA LEU A 81 -10.74 -7.66 3.57
C LEU A 81 -11.83 -8.74 3.68
N PRO A 82 -13.07 -8.35 4.03
CA PRO A 82 -14.23 -9.23 3.88
C PRO A 82 -14.44 -9.63 2.41
N GLU A 83 -15.32 -10.59 2.15
CA GLU A 83 -15.56 -11.08 0.78
C GLU A 83 -16.09 -9.99 -0.16
N GLU A 84 -17.00 -9.15 0.33
CA GLU A 84 -17.56 -8.00 -0.38
C GLU A 84 -16.62 -6.79 -0.42
N GLY A 85 -15.40 -6.91 0.12
CA GLY A 85 -14.42 -5.83 0.14
C GLY A 85 -13.80 -5.60 -1.23
N ARG A 86 -13.44 -4.35 -1.52
CA ARG A 86 -12.75 -3.97 -2.77
C ARG A 86 -11.55 -3.07 -2.54
N ILE A 87 -10.58 -3.21 -3.43
CA ILE A 87 -9.38 -2.39 -3.54
C ILE A 87 -9.34 -1.79 -4.93
N ILE A 88 -9.15 -0.48 -5.00
CA ILE A 88 -8.70 0.19 -6.23
C ILE A 88 -7.23 0.51 -6.06
N THR A 89 -6.38 0.01 -6.95
CA THR A 89 -4.94 0.25 -6.90
C THR A 89 -4.45 0.94 -8.16
N CYS A 90 -3.53 1.89 -8.02
CA CYS A 90 -3.02 2.72 -9.11
C CYS A 90 -1.52 2.46 -9.33
N ASP A 91 -1.14 2.15 -10.58
CA ASP A 91 0.25 2.09 -11.00
C ASP A 91 0.40 2.43 -12.48
N ARG A 92 1.60 2.81 -12.89
CA ARG A 92 1.95 3.09 -14.30
C ARG A 92 2.75 1.97 -14.95
N ASN A 93 3.35 1.07 -14.17
CA ASN A 93 4.28 0.07 -14.68
C ASN A 93 3.59 -1.28 -14.92
N VAL A 94 3.34 -1.59 -16.20
CA VAL A 94 2.73 -2.85 -16.63
C VAL A 94 3.56 -4.07 -16.24
N LYS A 95 4.89 -3.98 -16.26
CA LYS A 95 5.76 -5.14 -15.98
C LYS A 95 5.59 -5.62 -14.55
N TRP A 96 5.51 -4.70 -13.59
CA TRP A 96 5.33 -5.04 -12.18
C TRP A 96 3.91 -5.49 -11.88
N THR A 97 2.91 -4.79 -12.42
CA THR A 97 1.51 -5.14 -12.17
C THR A 97 1.09 -6.47 -12.79
N ASN A 98 1.76 -6.93 -13.83
CA ASN A 98 1.55 -8.30 -14.33
C ASN A 98 1.97 -9.37 -13.30
N VAL A 99 3.02 -9.10 -12.52
CA VAL A 99 3.38 -9.98 -11.38
C VAL A 99 2.28 -9.93 -10.33
N ALA A 100 1.81 -8.73 -9.98
CA ALA A 100 0.73 -8.54 -9.01
C ALA A 100 -0.52 -9.36 -9.38
N LYS A 101 -1.02 -9.19 -10.62
CA LYS A 101 -2.20 -9.91 -11.13
C LYS A 101 -2.08 -11.43 -11.00
N LYS A 102 -0.93 -11.99 -11.39
CA LYS A 102 -0.66 -13.42 -11.25
C LYS A 102 -0.85 -13.90 -9.81
N TYR A 103 -0.32 -13.15 -8.83
CA TYR A 103 -0.42 -13.55 -7.43
C TYR A 103 -1.79 -13.28 -6.81
N TRP A 104 -2.52 -12.27 -7.28
CA TRP A 104 -3.92 -12.07 -6.91
C TRP A 104 -4.78 -13.24 -7.34
N GLU A 105 -4.53 -13.78 -8.55
CA GLU A 105 -5.24 -14.94 -9.08
C GLU A 105 -4.91 -16.20 -8.30
N LEU A 106 -3.62 -16.45 -8.05
CA LEU A 106 -3.16 -17.58 -7.23
C LEU A 106 -3.72 -17.57 -5.81
N ALA A 107 -3.96 -16.37 -5.25
CA ALA A 107 -4.56 -16.21 -3.93
C ALA A 107 -6.10 -16.25 -3.94
N GLY A 108 -6.75 -16.27 -5.11
CA GLY A 108 -8.21 -16.26 -5.24
C GLY A 108 -8.86 -14.91 -4.92
N VAL A 109 -8.09 -13.82 -4.84
CA VAL A 109 -8.58 -12.49 -4.42
C VAL A 109 -8.68 -11.47 -5.55
N SER A 110 -8.38 -11.85 -6.80
CA SER A 110 -8.44 -10.94 -7.96
C SER A 110 -9.77 -10.22 -8.10
N HIS A 111 -10.88 -10.86 -7.73
CA HIS A 111 -12.22 -10.26 -7.79
C HIS A 111 -12.37 -9.04 -6.87
N LYS A 112 -11.54 -8.91 -5.83
CA LYS A 112 -11.53 -7.76 -4.91
C LYS A 112 -10.69 -6.60 -5.43
N ILE A 113 -9.85 -6.77 -6.46
CA ILE A 113 -8.81 -5.80 -6.81
C ILE A 113 -9.03 -5.27 -8.23
N THR A 114 -9.23 -3.96 -8.33
CA THR A 114 -9.30 -3.22 -9.60
C THR A 114 -8.04 -2.40 -9.79
N LEU A 115 -7.26 -2.72 -10.82
CA LEU A 115 -6.05 -1.98 -11.19
C LEU A 115 -6.37 -0.87 -12.20
N MET A 116 -6.07 0.38 -11.82
CA MET A 116 -6.11 1.54 -12.71
C MET A 116 -4.71 1.85 -13.23
N MET A 117 -4.48 1.56 -14.51
CA MET A 117 -3.21 1.87 -15.17
C MET A 117 -3.11 3.35 -15.53
N GLY A 118 -1.98 3.99 -15.21
CA GLY A 118 -1.68 5.37 -15.59
C GLY A 118 -1.03 6.18 -14.47
N LYS A 119 -1.05 7.51 -14.61
CA LYS A 119 -0.63 8.38 -13.51
C LYS A 119 -1.67 8.32 -12.40
N ALA A 120 -1.21 8.12 -11.17
CA ALA A 120 -2.09 8.07 -10.01
C ALA A 120 -2.98 9.32 -9.89
N VAL A 121 -2.42 10.52 -10.09
CA VAL A 121 -3.20 11.79 -10.02
C VAL A 121 -4.43 11.74 -10.93
N ASP A 122 -4.28 11.29 -12.17
CA ASP A 122 -5.38 11.22 -13.13
C ASP A 122 -6.42 10.18 -12.70
N SER A 123 -6.00 9.05 -12.14
CA SER A 123 -6.90 8.04 -11.57
C SER A 123 -7.67 8.59 -10.38
N LEU A 124 -7.01 9.29 -9.44
CA LEU A 124 -7.66 9.89 -8.29
C LEU A 124 -8.70 10.94 -8.71
N GLN A 125 -8.37 11.79 -9.69
CA GLN A 125 -9.32 12.78 -10.21
C GLN A 125 -10.56 12.13 -10.83
N LYS A 126 -10.41 11.01 -11.54
CA LYS A 126 -11.54 10.23 -12.07
C LYS A 126 -12.41 9.66 -10.95
N LEU A 127 -11.79 9.12 -9.91
CA LEU A 127 -12.51 8.60 -8.74
C LEU A 127 -13.32 9.71 -8.05
N ILE A 128 -12.75 10.92 -7.93
CA ILE A 128 -13.47 12.09 -7.39
C ILE A 128 -14.69 12.45 -8.24
N GLN A 129 -14.52 12.48 -9.57
CA GLN A 129 -15.62 12.75 -10.51
C GLN A 129 -16.73 11.69 -10.42
N GLN A 130 -16.35 10.44 -10.12
CA GLN A 130 -17.26 9.32 -9.90
C GLN A 130 -17.89 9.31 -8.49
N GLN A 131 -17.51 10.26 -7.62
CA GLN A 131 -17.97 10.36 -6.23
C GLN A 131 -17.65 9.09 -5.43
N GLU A 132 -16.55 8.43 -5.77
CA GLU A 132 -16.03 7.27 -5.04
C GLU A 132 -15.49 7.69 -3.68
N THR A 133 -15.62 6.81 -2.69
CA THR A 133 -15.13 7.03 -1.33
C THR A 133 -14.50 5.77 -0.74
N PHE A 134 -13.51 5.96 0.12
CA PHE A 134 -12.69 4.89 0.68
C PHE A 134 -12.60 4.96 2.21
N ASP A 135 -12.62 3.78 2.84
CA ASP A 135 -12.42 3.62 4.28
C ASP A 135 -10.93 3.65 4.64
N LEU A 136 -10.07 3.23 3.71
CA LEU A 136 -8.63 3.25 3.91
C LEU A 136 -7.92 3.67 2.62
N VAL A 137 -6.94 4.57 2.74
CA VAL A 137 -6.07 4.97 1.63
C VAL A 137 -4.63 4.68 1.99
N LEU A 138 -3.92 3.93 1.15
CA LEU A 138 -2.48 3.69 1.26
C LEU A 138 -1.76 4.53 0.20
N ILE A 139 -0.79 5.34 0.63
CA ILE A 139 0.07 6.15 -0.24
C ILE A 139 1.50 5.60 -0.15
N ASP A 140 1.95 4.90 -1.20
CA ASP A 140 3.31 4.36 -1.34
C ASP A 140 3.80 4.51 -2.80
N ALA A 141 3.92 5.77 -3.24
CA ALA A 141 4.31 6.11 -4.61
C ALA A 141 5.49 7.10 -4.65
N ASP A 142 5.59 7.91 -5.70
CA ASP A 142 6.66 8.89 -5.82
C ASP A 142 6.52 10.05 -4.82
N LYS A 143 7.60 10.32 -4.09
CA LYS A 143 7.63 11.29 -2.98
C LYS A 143 7.40 12.73 -3.42
N SER A 144 7.65 13.05 -4.68
CA SER A 144 7.40 14.38 -5.26
C SER A 144 5.92 14.78 -5.20
N ASN A 145 5.01 13.81 -5.34
CA ASN A 145 3.57 14.06 -5.42
C ASN A 145 2.82 13.77 -4.11
N TYR A 146 3.50 13.49 -2.99
CA TYR A 146 2.82 13.12 -1.74
C TYR A 146 1.85 14.19 -1.24
N GLY A 147 2.18 15.48 -1.37
CA GLY A 147 1.26 16.57 -1.03
C GLY A 147 -0.03 16.49 -1.85
N THR A 148 0.09 16.35 -3.16
CA THR A 148 -1.05 16.19 -4.07
C THR A 148 -1.83 14.91 -3.80
N TYR A 149 -1.16 13.78 -3.53
CA TYR A 149 -1.83 12.54 -3.19
C TYR A 149 -2.61 12.66 -1.90
N LEU A 150 -2.06 13.31 -0.88
CA LEU A 150 -2.73 13.53 0.38
C LEU A 150 -3.98 14.39 0.20
N GLU A 151 -3.88 15.53 -0.51
CA GLU A 151 -5.02 16.42 -0.77
C GLU A 151 -6.15 15.71 -1.53
N LEU A 152 -5.82 14.97 -2.60
CA LEU A 152 -6.81 14.22 -3.37
C LEU A 152 -7.39 13.06 -2.54
N SER A 153 -6.58 12.37 -1.74
CA SER A 153 -7.03 11.28 -0.89
C SER A 153 -7.98 11.76 0.20
N LEU A 154 -7.78 12.96 0.76
CA LEU A 154 -8.70 13.56 1.73
C LEU A 154 -10.09 13.81 1.13
N SER A 155 -10.17 14.11 -0.17
CA SER A 155 -11.45 14.31 -0.88
C SER A 155 -12.16 12.98 -1.18
N LEU A 156 -11.42 11.88 -1.19
CA LEU A 156 -11.88 10.52 -1.43
C LEU A 156 -12.09 9.73 -0.14
N LEU A 157 -11.84 10.33 1.03
CA LEU A 157 -11.87 9.64 2.32
C LEU A 157 -13.27 9.72 2.93
N ASN A 158 -13.77 8.59 3.45
CA ASN A 158 -14.96 8.60 4.29
C ASN A 158 -14.71 9.37 5.60
N PRO A 159 -15.75 9.89 6.29
CA PRO A 159 -15.60 10.64 7.55
C PRO A 159 -14.82 9.92 8.66
N ASN A 160 -14.79 8.58 8.66
CA ASN A 160 -14.04 7.75 9.60
C ASN A 160 -12.87 7.00 8.93
N GLY A 161 -12.51 7.40 7.72
CA GLY A 161 -11.48 6.73 6.95
C GLY A 161 -10.08 7.02 7.50
N VAL A 162 -9.13 6.16 7.14
CA VAL A 162 -7.74 6.26 7.57
C VAL A 162 -6.81 6.39 6.36
N ILE A 163 -5.88 7.35 6.42
CA ILE A 163 -4.80 7.46 5.43
C ILE A 163 -3.52 6.92 6.05
N LEU A 164 -2.91 5.95 5.37
CA LEU A 164 -1.60 5.40 5.66
C LEU A 164 -0.62 5.91 4.61
N VAL A 165 0.51 6.47 5.06
CA VAL A 165 1.56 6.98 4.16
C VAL A 165 2.86 6.26 4.47
N ASP A 166 3.40 5.51 3.52
CA ASP A 166 4.68 4.81 3.70
C ASP A 166 5.86 5.73 3.41
N ASN A 167 7.04 5.39 3.95
CA ASN A 167 8.32 6.02 3.63
C ASN A 167 8.34 7.56 3.77
N MET A 168 7.54 8.11 4.69
CA MET A 168 7.54 9.53 5.04
C MET A 168 8.97 9.98 5.37
N PRO A 169 9.53 10.98 4.68
CA PRO A 169 10.86 11.45 4.98
C PRO A 169 10.89 12.07 6.37
N CYS A 170 11.42 11.33 7.35
CA CYS A 170 11.79 11.86 8.67
C CYS A 170 13.06 12.71 8.56
N THR A 171 13.05 13.73 7.70
CA THR A 171 13.95 14.88 7.81
C THR A 171 13.16 16.11 7.40
N PRO A 172 13.04 17.14 8.27
CA PRO A 172 12.55 18.42 7.81
C PRO A 172 13.54 18.93 6.77
N LYS A 173 13.14 18.95 5.49
CA LYS A 173 13.75 19.88 4.55
C LYS A 173 13.34 21.26 5.05
N THR A 174 14.24 21.88 5.81
CA THR A 174 14.16 23.25 6.31
C THR A 174 13.45 24.16 5.30
N GLY A 175 12.30 24.73 5.67
CA GLY A 175 11.73 25.88 4.96
C GLY A 175 10.21 25.99 4.85
N HIS A 176 9.44 24.90 4.93
CA HIS A 176 7.98 25.01 4.74
C HIS A 176 7.26 25.12 6.08
N LYS A 177 6.88 26.36 6.44
CA LYS A 177 5.92 26.61 7.53
C LYS A 177 4.60 25.94 7.19
N VAL A 178 4.31 24.82 7.85
CA VAL A 178 2.95 24.28 7.88
C VAL A 178 2.08 25.32 8.59
N LYS A 179 1.23 26.02 7.85
CA LYS A 179 0.15 26.82 8.46
C LYS A 179 -0.78 25.81 9.12
N ARG A 180 -0.76 25.77 10.45
CA ARG A 180 -1.83 25.14 11.23
C ARG A 180 -3.11 25.90 10.94
N VAL A 181 -4.06 25.24 10.30
CA VAL A 181 -5.46 25.65 10.32
C VAL A 181 -6.08 24.88 11.48
N PHE A 182 -6.42 25.59 12.55
CA PHE A 182 -7.44 25.17 13.51
C PHE A 182 -8.74 25.86 13.10
#